data_AF-A0A537RFQ8-F1
#
_entry.id   AF-A0A537RFQ8-F1
#
_cell.length_a   1.000
_cell.length_b   1.000
_cell.length_c   1.000
_cell.angle_alpha   90.00
_cell.angle_beta   90.00
_cell.angle_gamma   90.00
#
_symmetry.space_group_name_H-M   'P 1'
#
loop_
_entity.id
_entity.type
_entity.pdbx_description
1 polymer ?
#
loop_
_entity_poly.entity_id
_entity_poly.type
_entity_poly.pdbx_seq_one_letter_code
_entity_poly.pdbx_strand_id
1 'polypeptide(L)'
;KLGIDVGSTTADGLFTLVEVECLGACVNAPILQVNDDFYEDLDAPATEALLDALRAGKAPQPGSVIGRQGSEPVTGRSTLVESGAGSVGSQE
;
A
#
# COMPACT_ATOMS: atom_id res chain seq x y z
N LYS A 1 15.16 -10.46 4.25
CA LYS A 1 14.39 -11.10 3.15
C LYS A 1 15.11 -11.14 1.80
N LEU A 2 15.54 -10.01 1.21
CA LEU A 2 16.04 -9.97 -0.19
C LEU A 2 17.57 -10.16 -0.36
N GLY A 3 18.36 -9.93 0.69
CA GLY A 3 19.82 -10.15 0.64
C GLY A 3 20.59 -9.17 -0.24
N ILE A 4 20.07 -7.95 -0.42
CA ILE A 4 20.67 -6.87 -1.21
C ILE A 4 20.76 -5.59 -0.38
N ASP A 5 21.66 -4.69 -0.78
CA ASP A 5 21.73 -3.32 -0.26
C ASP A 5 20.72 -2.39 -0.96
N VAL A 6 20.43 -1.26 -0.33
CA VAL A 6 19.64 -0.18 -0.95
C VAL A 6 20.36 0.33 -2.20
N GLY A 7 19.59 0.55 -3.28
CA GLY A 7 20.08 0.94 -4.60
C GLY A 7 20.47 -0.24 -5.50
N SER A 8 20.38 -1.49 -5.02
CA SER A 8 20.75 -2.68 -5.78
C SER A 8 19.54 -3.47 -6.28
N THR A 9 19.80 -4.37 -7.23
CA THR A 9 18.82 -5.31 -7.79
C THR A 9 19.19 -6.74 -7.38
N THR A 10 18.19 -7.57 -7.08
CA THR A 10 18.38 -9.00 -6.79
C THR A 10 18.93 -9.75 -8.01
N ALA A 11 19.68 -10.83 -7.78
CA ALA A 11 20.31 -11.61 -8.87
C ALA A 11 19.32 -12.26 -9.85
N ASP A 12 18.07 -12.50 -9.40
CA ASP A 12 16.96 -12.97 -10.24
C ASP A 12 16.35 -11.86 -11.11
N GLY A 13 16.78 -10.60 -10.93
CA GLY A 13 16.30 -9.43 -11.66
C GLY A 13 14.91 -8.96 -11.25
N LEU A 14 14.31 -9.53 -10.20
CA LEU A 14 12.90 -9.29 -9.86
C LEU A 14 12.67 -8.05 -8.97
N PHE A 15 13.60 -7.73 -8.08
CA PHE A 15 13.44 -6.64 -7.11
C PHE A 15 14.61 -5.68 -7.18
N THR A 16 14.31 -4.39 -7.31
CA THR A 16 15.27 -3.31 -7.05
C THR A 16 14.78 -2.55 -5.83
N LEU A 17 15.62 -2.46 -4.80
CA LEU A 17 15.27 -1.75 -3.57
C LEU A 17 15.80 -0.32 -3.65
N VAL A 18 14.92 0.68 -3.55
CA VAL A 18 15.30 2.09 -3.59
C VAL A 18 14.66 2.79 -2.39
N GLU A 19 15.44 3.65 -1.73
CA GLU A 19 14.91 4.60 -0.76
C GLU A 19 14.45 5.85 -1.49
N VAL A 20 13.27 6.34 -1.14
CA VAL A 20 12.64 7.49 -1.75
C VAL A 20 12.19 8.46 -0.67
N GLU A 21 11.99 9.71 -1.07
CA GLU A 21 11.39 10.73 -0.22
C GLU A 21 9.90 10.44 0.04
N CYS A 22 9.22 11.39 0.68
CA CYS A 22 7.80 11.27 1.01
C CYS A 22 6.92 10.89 -0.19
N LEU A 23 6.15 9.80 -0.03
CA LEU A 23 5.19 9.29 -0.99
C LEU A 23 3.77 9.85 -0.83
N GLY A 24 3.55 10.77 0.13
CA GLY A 24 2.26 11.45 0.31
C GLY A 24 1.16 10.62 0.98
N ALA A 25 1.44 9.40 1.44
CA ALA A 25 0.47 8.53 2.13
C ALA A 25 0.70 8.48 3.66
N CYS A 26 1.14 9.58 4.28
CA CYS A 26 1.66 9.58 5.66
C CYS A 26 0.70 8.99 6.73
N VAL A 27 -0.61 9.16 6.56
CA VAL A 27 -1.63 8.62 7.48
C VAL A 27 -1.73 7.08 7.42
N ASN A 28 -1.15 6.48 6.37
CA ASN A 28 -1.10 5.06 6.08
C ASN A 28 0.27 4.41 6.30
N ALA A 29 1.18 5.11 6.97
CA ALA A 29 2.51 4.59 7.25
C ALA A 29 2.47 3.34 8.16
N PRO A 30 3.42 2.40 8.00
CA PRO A 30 4.51 2.35 7.00
C PRO A 30 4.05 1.97 5.58
N ILE A 31 4.73 2.51 4.56
CA ILE A 31 4.39 2.31 3.13
C ILE A 31 5.56 1.74 2.33
N LEU A 32 5.24 0.86 1.38
CA LEU A 32 6.07 0.55 0.22
C LEU A 32 5.31 0.84 -1.06
N GLN A 33 5.95 1.54 -2.00
CA GLN A 33 5.49 1.61 -3.37
C GLN A 33 6.19 0.54 -4.18
N VAL A 34 5.42 -0.28 -4.89
CA VAL A 34 5.93 -1.28 -5.83
C VAL A 34 5.36 -0.93 -7.20
N ASN A 35 6.23 -0.50 -8.11
CA ASN A 35 5.80 0.10 -9.38
C ASN A 35 4.81 1.25 -9.13
N ASP A 36 3.58 1.16 -9.62
CA ASP A 36 2.53 2.17 -9.47
C ASP A 36 1.62 1.95 -8.25
N ASP A 37 1.80 0.84 -7.53
CA ASP A 37 0.90 0.40 -6.46
C ASP A 37 1.42 0.72 -5.07
N PHE A 38 0.55 1.23 -4.21
CA PHE A 38 0.85 1.53 -2.81
C PHE A 38 0.44 0.35 -1.93
N TYR A 39 1.36 -0.10 -1.08
CA TYR A 39 1.11 -1.09 -0.04
C TYR A 39 1.35 -0.43 1.31
N GLU A 40 0.31 -0.42 2.14
CA GLU A 40 0.17 0.47 3.29
C GLU A 40 -0.04 -0.30 4.59
N ASP A 41 0.18 0.37 5.73
CA ASP A 41 0.09 -0.21 7.08
C ASP A 41 0.97 -1.45 7.26
N LEU A 42 2.13 -1.45 6.61
CA LEU A 42 3.02 -2.60 6.59
C LEU A 42 3.77 -2.75 7.91
N ASP A 43 3.93 -4.00 8.33
CA ASP A 43 4.95 -4.42 9.29
C ASP A 43 5.95 -5.37 8.61
N ALA A 44 6.94 -5.85 9.38
CA ALA A 44 7.95 -6.77 8.83
C ALA A 44 7.32 -8.07 8.26
N PRO A 45 6.44 -8.80 8.99
CA PRO A 45 5.76 -9.98 8.44
C PRO A 45 4.94 -9.71 7.17
N ALA A 46 4.13 -8.65 7.13
CA ALA A 46 3.31 -8.29 5.98
C ALA A 46 4.19 -7.92 4.78
N THR A 47 5.31 -7.24 5.02
CA THR A 47 6.31 -6.92 3.99
C THR A 47 6.91 -8.21 3.40
N GLU A 48 7.29 -9.19 4.24
CA GLU A 48 7.81 -10.46 3.73
C GLU A 48 6.78 -11.24 2.92
N ALA A 49 5.52 -11.24 3.35
CA ALA A 49 4.43 -11.88 2.63
C ALA A 49 4.14 -11.21 1.27
N LEU A 50 4.19 -9.87 1.22
CA LEU A 50 4.08 -9.09 -0.02
C LEU A 50 5.19 -9.50 -1.01
N LEU A 51 6.44 -9.52 -0.56
CA LEU A 51 7.58 -9.90 -1.40
C LEU A 51 7.48 -11.34 -1.91
N ASP A 52 7.03 -12.29 -1.08
CA ASP A 52 6.83 -13.67 -1.50
C ASP A 52 5.71 -13.81 -2.54
N ALA A 53 4.61 -13.08 -2.37
CA ALA A 53 3.51 -13.08 -3.32
C ALA A 53 3.94 -12.50 -4.69
N LEU A 54 4.66 -11.38 -4.68
CA LEU A 54 5.20 -10.76 -5.90
C LEU A 54 6.19 -11.68 -6.61
N ARG A 55 7.10 -12.33 -5.87
CA ARG A 55 8.04 -13.30 -6.43
C ARG A 55 7.33 -14.50 -7.06
N ALA A 56 6.19 -14.90 -6.50
CA ALA A 56 5.33 -15.95 -7.06
C ALA A 56 4.47 -15.49 -8.25
N GLY A 57 4.65 -14.26 -8.74
CA GLY A 57 3.89 -13.69 -9.85
C GLY A 57 2.44 -13.36 -9.52
N LYS A 58 2.10 -13.27 -8.22
CA LYS A 58 0.77 -12.83 -7.79
C LYS A 58 0.72 -11.30 -7.76
N ALA A 59 -0.47 -10.75 -7.90
CA ALA A 59 -0.76 -9.33 -7.71
C ALA A 59 -1.59 -9.14 -6.43
N PRO A 60 -0.96 -8.95 -5.25
CA PRO A 60 -1.66 -8.60 -4.02
C PRO A 60 -2.42 -7.29 -4.20
N GLN A 61 -3.57 -7.18 -3.54
CA GLN A 61 -4.39 -5.97 -3.59
C GLN A 61 -3.62 -4.78 -2.99
N PRO A 62 -3.49 -3.65 -3.73
CA PRO A 62 -2.93 -2.42 -3.20
C PRO A 62 -3.81 -1.83 -2.09
N GLY A 63 -3.19 -1.02 -1.22
CA GLY A 63 -3.81 -0.33 -0.09
C GLY A 63 -3.39 -0.92 1.27
N SER A 64 -4.21 -0.65 2.27
CA SER A 64 -3.98 -1.06 3.67
C SER A 64 -4.01 -2.58 3.83
N VAL A 65 -2.90 -3.16 4.32
CA VAL A 65 -2.82 -4.61 4.59
C VAL A 65 -3.62 -5.04 5.83
N ILE A 66 -4.02 -4.09 6.68
CA ILE A 66 -4.87 -4.35 7.86
C ILE A 66 -6.37 -4.24 7.54
N GLY A 67 -6.73 -3.96 6.28
CA GLY A 67 -8.09 -4.07 5.77
C GLY A 67 -8.98 -2.84 5.98
N ARG A 68 -8.42 -1.69 6.37
CA ARG A 68 -9.19 -0.43 6.42
C ARG A 68 -9.29 0.21 5.04
N GLN A 69 -10.36 0.95 4.78
CA GLN A 69 -10.60 1.58 3.49
C GLN A 69 -9.99 2.99 3.41
N GLY A 70 -9.09 3.20 2.44
CA GLY A 70 -8.41 4.49 2.26
C GLY A 70 -7.68 4.92 3.54
N SER A 71 -8.04 6.09 4.05
CA SER A 71 -7.47 6.65 5.29
C SER A 71 -8.43 6.60 6.48
N GLU A 72 -9.45 5.74 6.46
CA GLU A 72 -10.38 5.65 7.59
C GLU A 72 -9.69 5.11 8.85
N PRO A 73 -10.10 5.52 10.07
CA PRO A 73 -9.55 4.96 11.29
C PRO A 73 -9.84 3.45 11.42
N VAL A 74 -8.95 2.70 12.06
CA VAL A 74 -9.14 1.27 12.35
C VAL A 74 -10.38 1.01 13.20
N THR A 75 -10.81 1.99 14.00
CA THR A 75 -12.05 1.95 14.79
C THR A 75 -13.32 2.17 13.95
N GLY A 76 -13.19 2.33 12.63
CA GLY A 76 -14.27 2.70 11.72
C GLY A 76 -14.39 4.21 11.53
N ARG A 77 -15.19 4.59 10.53
CA ARG A 77 -15.44 5.99 10.14
C ARG A 77 -16.13 6.75 11.27
N SER A 78 -15.52 7.86 11.68
CA SER A 78 -16.13 8.84 12.58
C SER A 78 -16.82 9.99 11.83
N THR A 79 -16.55 10.14 10.54
CA THR A 79 -17.05 11.20 9.66
C THR A 79 -17.71 10.60 8.43
N LEU A 80 -18.60 11.37 7.77
CA LEU A 80 -19.37 10.90 6.61
C LEU A 80 -20.10 9.57 6.92
N VAL A 81 -20.65 9.43 8.13
CA VAL A 81 -21.27 8.18 8.60
C VAL A 81 -22.63 7.89 7.97
N GLU A 82 -23.30 8.94 7.48
CA GLU A 82 -24.51 8.80 6.69
C GLU A 82 -24.14 8.28 5.30
N SER A 83 -24.95 7.38 4.75
CA SER A 83 -24.76 6.82 3.41
C SER A 83 -25.09 7.86 2.33
N GLY A 84 -24.23 8.86 2.20
CA GLY A 84 -24.27 9.85 1.14
C GLY A 84 -23.47 9.36 -0.07
N ALA A 85 -24.01 8.39 -0.81
CA ALA A 85 -23.94 8.54 -2.27
C ALA A 85 -24.84 9.75 -2.54
N GLY A 86 -24.25 10.95 -2.48
CA GLY A 86 -24.96 12.17 -2.83
C GLY A 86 -25.62 11.91 -4.18
N SER A 87 -26.94 11.97 -4.24
CA SER A 87 -27.63 12.19 -5.49
C SER A 87 -26.99 13.45 -6.08
N VAL A 88 -26.11 13.25 -7.07
CA VAL A 88 -25.64 14.34 -7.92
C VAL A 88 -26.92 14.90 -8.54
N GLY A 89 -27.43 15.96 -7.94
CA GLY A 89 -28.38 16.83 -8.56
C GLY A 89 -27.75 17.29 -9.86
N SER A 90 -28.45 17.01 -10.97
CA SER A 90 -28.21 17.65 -12.24
C SER A 90 -28.13 19.17 -11.99
N GLN A 91 -26.93 19.73 -12.11
CA GLN A 91 -26.75 21.16 -12.26
C GLN A 91 -25.92 21.35 -13.53
N GLU A 92 -26.42 22.25 -14.37
CA GLU A 92 -26.13 22.50 -15.78
C GLU A 92 -24.65 22.63 -16.15
#